data_AF-A0A6G3MHF4-F1
#
_entry.id   AF-A0A6G3MHF4-F1
#
_cell.length_a   1.000
_cell.length_b   1.000
_cell.length_c   1.000
_cell.angle_alpha   90.00
_cell.angle_beta   90.00
_cell.angle_gamma   90.00
#
_symmetry.space_group_name_H-M   'P 1'
#
loop_
_entity.id
_entity.type
_entity.pdbx_description
1 polymer ?
#
loop_
_entity_poly.entity_id
_entity_poly.type
_entity_poly.pdbx_seq_one_letter_code
_entity_poly.pdbx_strand_id
1 'polypeptide(L)'
;MQIFPDNSVMELILNVLTAAIFPIQPPRHIYYCFGSGSNGKSIFFSLLSSTFEYMFGGLTSKFLTSTGERANSPSPMLLSLKNKRVIVNPETCDTPYCSSLLKRICSGGDWVNARQLYSAEIKSFVVMGRLFLSGNTLPKFDTYDQALRDRLVIVPF
;
A
#
# COMPACT_ATOMS: atom_id res chain seq x y z
N MET A 1 -13.83 -0.81 22.84
CA MET A 1 -12.75 -0.15 22.09
C MET A 1 -13.25 0.05 20.68
N GLN A 2 -13.32 1.29 20.21
CA GLN A 2 -13.80 1.64 18.87
C GLN A 2 -12.57 1.92 17.99
N ILE A 3 -12.44 1.21 16.86
CA ILE A 3 -11.26 1.33 15.96
C ILE A 3 -11.44 2.46 14.94
N PHE A 4 -12.68 2.70 14.48
CA PHE A 4 -13.00 3.73 13.48
C PHE A 4 -13.85 4.82 14.11
N PRO A 5 -13.62 6.11 13.79
CA PRO A 5 -14.30 7.22 14.45
C PRO A 5 -15.81 7.24 14.18
N ASP A 6 -16.24 6.82 12.99
CA ASP A 6 -17.65 6.76 12.59
C ASP A 6 -17.94 5.62 11.60
N ASN A 7 -19.22 5.35 11.39
CA ASN A 7 -19.69 4.26 10.52
C ASN A 7 -19.30 4.44 9.05
N SER A 8 -19.20 5.67 8.56
CA SER A 8 -18.82 5.95 7.16
C SER A 8 -17.39 5.52 6.89
N VAL A 9 -16.47 5.72 7.85
CA VAL A 9 -15.09 5.24 7.75
C VAL A 9 -15.02 3.72 7.78
N MET A 10 -15.82 3.08 8.65
CA MET A 10 -15.93 1.64 8.69
C MET A 10 -16.44 1.06 7.37
N GLU A 11 -17.51 1.64 6.81
CA GLU A 11 -18.07 1.25 5.51
C GLU A 11 -17.05 1.43 4.37
N LEU A 12 -16.32 2.56 4.36
CA LEU A 12 -15.22 2.76 3.41
C LEU A 12 -14.21 1.61 3.49
N ILE A 13 -13.71 1.29 4.68
CA ILE A 13 -12.73 0.21 4.87
C ILE A 13 -13.31 -1.14 4.42
N LEU A 14 -14.54 -1.47 4.80
CA LEU A 14 -15.18 -2.72 4.38
C LEU A 14 -15.35 -2.81 2.86
N ASN A 15 -15.70 -1.71 2.19
CA ASN A 15 -15.79 -1.64 0.74
C ASN A 15 -14.42 -1.86 0.08
N VAL A 16 -13.36 -1.27 0.65
CA VAL A 16 -11.99 -1.45 0.15
C VAL A 16 -11.53 -2.90 0.31
N LEU A 17 -11.79 -3.54 1.45
CA LEU A 17 -11.44 -4.93 1.71
C LEU A 17 -12.27 -5.89 0.84
N THR A 18 -13.55 -5.62 0.67
CA THR A 18 -14.42 -6.36 -0.27
C THR A 18 -13.84 -6.29 -1.68
N ALA A 19 -13.43 -5.10 -2.11
CA ALA A 19 -12.82 -4.88 -3.42
C ALA A 19 -11.38 -5.45 -3.53
N ALA A 20 -10.76 -5.85 -2.42
CA ALA A 20 -9.49 -6.59 -2.41
C ALA A 20 -9.70 -8.08 -2.68
N ILE A 21 -10.78 -8.66 -2.14
CA ILE A 21 -11.17 -10.07 -2.31
C ILE A 21 -11.81 -10.27 -3.68
N PHE A 22 -12.80 -9.44 -4.00
CA PHE A 22 -13.51 -9.42 -5.27
C PHE A 22 -13.09 -8.17 -6.04
N PRO A 23 -12.12 -8.28 -6.98
CA PRO A 23 -11.55 -7.12 -7.68
C PRO A 23 -12.52 -6.57 -8.74
N ILE A 24 -13.65 -6.04 -8.29
CA ILE A 24 -14.66 -5.36 -9.11
C ILE A 24 -14.09 -4.05 -9.68
N GLN A 25 -13.15 -3.44 -8.94
CA GLN A 25 -12.47 -2.21 -9.32
C GLN A 25 -10.95 -2.38 -9.26
N PRO A 26 -10.20 -1.72 -10.16
CA PRO A 26 -8.74 -1.77 -10.12
C PRO A 26 -8.17 -1.13 -8.84
N PRO A 27 -7.04 -1.62 -8.32
CA PRO A 27 -6.34 -1.00 -7.19
C PRO A 27 -5.61 0.27 -7.63
N ARG A 28 -6.28 1.43 -7.48
CA ARG A 28 -5.71 2.75 -7.83
C ARG A 28 -5.42 3.65 -6.63
N HIS A 29 -6.10 3.44 -5.51
CA HIS A 29 -5.98 4.31 -4.36
C HIS A 29 -4.90 3.86 -3.36
N ILE A 30 -4.31 4.85 -2.70
CA ILE A 30 -3.41 4.76 -1.57
C ILE A 30 -4.20 5.19 -0.34
N TYR A 31 -4.50 4.26 0.56
CA TYR A 31 -5.25 4.56 1.79
C TYR A 31 -4.26 4.91 2.90
N TYR A 32 -4.18 6.19 3.25
CA TYR A 32 -3.31 6.66 4.32
C TYR A 32 -4.08 6.72 5.64
N CYS A 33 -3.85 5.75 6.50
CA CYS A 33 -4.42 5.66 7.83
C CYS A 33 -3.78 6.71 8.74
N PHE A 34 -4.39 7.88 8.85
CA PHE A 34 -3.93 9.02 9.66
C PHE A 34 -4.55 9.04 11.05
N GLY A 35 -3.77 9.31 12.10
CA GLY A 35 -4.28 9.34 13.48
C GLY A 35 -3.16 9.31 14.52
N SER A 36 -3.46 9.67 15.76
CA SER A 36 -2.50 9.63 16.85
C SER A 36 -2.13 8.20 17.26
N GLY A 37 -0.99 8.05 17.94
CA GLY A 37 -0.62 6.77 18.56
C GLY A 37 -1.72 6.28 19.51
N SER A 38 -1.89 4.96 19.60
CA SER A 38 -2.90 4.28 20.43
C SER A 38 -4.35 4.21 19.90
N ASN A 39 -4.62 4.62 18.66
CA ASN A 39 -5.97 4.54 18.04
C ASN A 39 -6.32 3.16 17.43
N GLY A 40 -5.61 2.09 17.79
CA GLY A 40 -5.92 0.74 17.30
C GLY A 40 -5.46 0.42 15.86
N LYS A 41 -4.72 1.30 15.18
CA LYS A 41 -4.12 1.03 13.84
C LYS A 41 -3.32 -0.27 13.79
N SER A 42 -2.45 -0.49 14.78
CA SER A 42 -1.63 -1.71 14.87
C SER A 42 -2.49 -2.96 15.07
N ILE A 43 -3.58 -2.84 15.85
CA ILE A 43 -4.55 -3.93 16.05
C ILE A 43 -5.28 -4.22 14.74
N PHE A 44 -5.70 -3.18 14.01
CA PHE A 44 -6.34 -3.32 12.70
C PHE A 44 -5.42 -4.02 11.68
N PHE A 45 -4.16 -3.62 11.55
CA PHE A 45 -3.24 -4.30 10.64
C PHE A 45 -2.91 -5.72 11.07
N SER A 46 -2.82 -5.98 12.38
CA SER A 46 -2.67 -7.35 12.92
C SER A 46 -3.87 -8.22 12.53
N LEU A 47 -5.09 -7.70 12.69
CA LEU A 47 -6.32 -8.37 12.29
C LEU A 47 -6.35 -8.65 10.78
N LEU A 48 -5.96 -7.68 9.95
CA LEU A 48 -5.84 -7.91 8.50
C LEU A 48 -4.78 -8.96 8.17
N SER A 49 -3.63 -8.95 8.83
CA SER A 49 -2.58 -9.95 8.64
C SER A 49 -3.06 -11.35 8.96
N SER A 50 -3.78 -11.54 10.07
CA SER A 50 -4.35 -12.83 10.45
C SER A 50 -5.53 -13.26 9.57
N THR A 51 -6.30 -12.31 9.01
CA THR A 51 -7.47 -12.64 8.18
C THR A 51 -7.08 -12.99 6.74
N PHE A 52 -6.12 -12.25 6.16
CA PHE A 52 -5.72 -12.41 4.77
C PHE A 52 -4.53 -13.36 4.59
N GLU A 53 -3.75 -13.60 5.64
CA GLU A 53 -2.61 -14.54 5.67
C GLU A 53 -1.72 -14.46 4.41
N TYR A 54 -1.78 -15.46 3.54
CA TYR A 54 -0.97 -15.54 2.31
C TYR A 54 -1.29 -14.41 1.31
N MET A 55 -2.45 -13.77 1.40
CA MET A 55 -2.88 -12.62 0.60
C MET A 55 -2.43 -11.28 1.21
N PHE A 56 -1.89 -11.28 2.43
CA PHE A 56 -1.33 -10.11 3.09
C PHE A 56 0.14 -9.91 2.72
N GLY A 57 0.55 -8.67 2.43
CA GLY A 57 1.91 -8.28 2.11
C GLY A 57 2.36 -7.06 2.91
N GLY A 58 3.58 -7.11 3.44
CA GLY A 58 4.19 -5.98 4.14
C GLY A 58 5.20 -5.25 3.27
N LEU A 59 5.20 -3.92 3.32
CA LEU A 59 6.22 -3.06 2.71
C LEU A 59 6.98 -2.30 3.81
N THR A 60 8.29 -2.17 3.62
CA THR A 60 9.14 -1.37 4.51
C THR A 60 9.17 0.09 4.07
N SER A 61 9.32 1.00 5.03
CA SER A 61 9.42 2.43 4.73
C SER A 61 10.59 2.74 3.80
N LYS A 62 11.73 2.08 4.02
CA LYS A 62 12.93 2.21 3.18
C LYS A 62 12.67 1.87 1.71
N PHE A 63 11.85 0.86 1.44
CA PHE A 63 11.48 0.53 0.07
C PHE A 63 10.64 1.64 -0.55
N LEU A 64 9.65 2.13 0.20
CA LEU A 64 8.74 3.18 -0.27
C LEU A 64 9.40 4.56 -0.42
N THR A 65 10.55 4.81 0.18
CA THR A 65 11.29 6.09 0.09
C THR A 65 12.54 6.01 -0.78
N SER A 66 12.87 4.83 -1.32
CA SER A 66 14.02 4.62 -2.19
C SER A 66 13.82 5.34 -3.54
N THR A 67 14.48 6.49 -3.69
CA THR A 67 14.53 7.24 -4.96
C THR A 67 15.53 6.56 -5.90
N GLY A 68 15.08 6.09 -7.07
CA GLY A 68 15.97 5.59 -8.12
C GLY A 68 15.85 4.10 -8.47
N GLU A 69 14.85 3.38 -7.98
CA GLU A 69 14.53 2.05 -8.53
C GLU A 69 14.05 2.18 -9.98
N ARG A 70 14.98 2.01 -10.93
CA ARG A 70 14.67 1.89 -12.35
C ARG A 70 13.72 0.70 -12.57
N ALA A 71 12.93 0.75 -13.64
CA ALA A 71 11.96 -0.30 -13.98
C ALA A 71 12.54 -1.74 -14.04
N ASN A 72 13.85 -1.87 -14.28
CA ASN A 72 14.56 -3.15 -14.38
C ASN A 72 15.51 -3.45 -13.20
N SER A 73 15.52 -2.61 -12.16
CA SER A 73 16.32 -2.87 -10.96
C SER A 73 15.75 -4.09 -10.22
N PRO A 74 16.62 -4.96 -9.65
CA PRO A 74 16.16 -6.07 -8.83
C PRO A 74 15.38 -5.53 -7.65
N SER A 75 14.11 -5.94 -7.54
CA SER A 75 13.18 -5.45 -6.53
C SER A 75 12.45 -6.65 -5.92
N PRO A 76 13.13 -7.41 -5.03
CA PRO A 76 12.51 -8.56 -4.35
C PRO A 76 11.26 -8.16 -3.57
N MET A 77 11.25 -6.96 -3.01
CA MET A 77 10.10 -6.41 -2.29
C MET A 77 8.91 -6.22 -3.23
N LEU A 78 9.12 -5.66 -4.42
CA LEU A 78 8.06 -5.55 -5.43
C LEU A 78 7.56 -6.92 -5.86
N LEU A 79 8.48 -7.87 -6.11
CA LEU A 79 8.13 -9.24 -6.47
C LEU A 79 7.29 -9.94 -5.39
N SER A 80 7.53 -9.63 -4.11
CA SER A 80 6.75 -10.17 -2.97
C SER A 80 5.28 -9.74 -2.95
N LEU A 81 4.93 -8.68 -3.71
CA LEU A 81 3.54 -8.21 -3.87
C LEU A 81 2.74 -9.08 -4.84
N LYS A 82 3.39 -9.99 -5.57
CA LYS A 82 2.69 -10.95 -6.43
C LYS A 82 1.69 -11.76 -5.58
N ASN A 83 0.46 -11.84 -6.06
CA ASN A 83 -0.68 -12.52 -5.42
C ASN A 83 -1.16 -11.88 -4.10
N LYS A 84 -0.65 -10.71 -3.69
CA LYS A 84 -1.14 -10.00 -2.51
C LYS A 84 -2.40 -9.20 -2.83
N ARG A 85 -3.38 -9.23 -1.92
CA ARG A 85 -4.63 -8.46 -1.99
C ARG A 85 -4.69 -7.32 -0.98
N VAL A 86 -3.98 -7.44 0.14
CA VAL A 86 -3.83 -6.37 1.13
C VAL A 86 -2.35 -6.11 1.30
N ILE A 87 -1.93 -4.88 1.06
CA ILE A 87 -0.53 -4.46 1.13
C ILE A 87 -0.44 -3.34 2.15
N VAL A 88 0.45 -3.47 3.14
CA VAL A 88 0.52 -2.53 4.27
C VAL A 88 1.95 -2.08 4.51
N ASN A 89 2.13 -0.78 4.75
CA ASN A 89 3.29 -0.25 5.46
C ASN A 89 2.79 0.33 6.80
N PRO A 90 3.00 -0.38 7.93
CA PRO A 90 2.45 0.02 9.23
C PRO A 90 3.30 1.10 9.93
N GLU A 91 4.43 1.47 9.34
CA GLU A 91 5.41 2.37 9.92
C GLU A 91 5.17 3.82 9.51
N THR A 92 5.37 4.74 10.46
CA THR A 92 5.47 6.17 10.12
C THR A 92 6.82 6.43 9.49
N CYS A 93 6.84 7.25 8.44
CA CYS A 93 8.07 7.61 7.74
C CYS A 93 8.26 9.14 7.74
N ASP A 94 9.42 9.59 8.20
CA ASP A 94 9.79 11.01 8.13
C ASP A 94 10.37 11.41 6.77
N THR A 95 10.93 10.45 6.05
CA THR A 95 11.43 10.66 4.68
C THR A 95 10.26 10.68 3.70
N PRO A 96 10.28 11.56 2.69
CA PRO A 96 9.24 11.59 1.66
C PRO A 96 9.13 10.25 0.92
N TYR A 97 7.91 9.80 0.69
CA TYR A 97 7.63 8.63 -0.14
C TYR A 97 7.93 8.90 -1.61
N CYS A 98 8.40 7.87 -2.31
CA CYS A 98 8.61 7.92 -3.74
C CYS A 98 7.27 7.81 -4.48
N SER A 99 6.78 8.93 -5.00
CA SER A 99 5.51 9.04 -5.70
C SER A 99 5.43 8.13 -6.93
N SER A 100 6.54 7.98 -7.67
CA SER A 100 6.61 7.12 -8.85
C SER A 100 6.43 5.65 -8.48
N LEU A 101 7.04 5.20 -7.38
CA LEU A 101 6.90 3.84 -6.87
C LEU A 101 5.47 3.58 -6.39
N LEU A 102 4.88 4.51 -5.63
CA LEU A 102 3.50 4.40 -5.16
C LEU A 102 2.50 4.33 -6.33
N LYS A 103 2.68 5.19 -7.35
CA LYS A 103 1.88 5.16 -8.58
C LYS A 103 2.04 3.83 -9.34
N ARG A 104 3.25 3.24 -9.34
CA ARG A 104 3.52 1.94 -9.95
C ARG A 104 2.84 0.80 -9.20
N ILE A 105 2.85 0.82 -7.87
CA ILE A 105 2.14 -0.18 -7.03
C ILE A 105 0.63 -0.04 -7.20
N CYS A 106 0.12 1.19 -7.31
CA CYS A 106 -1.30 1.52 -7.46
C CYS A 106 -1.66 1.88 -8.91
N SER A 107 -1.07 1.18 -9.88
CA SER A 107 -1.32 1.46 -11.31
C SER A 107 -2.75 1.10 -11.71
N GLY A 108 -3.31 0.08 -11.06
CA GLY A 108 -4.67 -0.39 -11.31
C GLY A 108 -4.80 -1.21 -12.59
N GLY A 109 -3.76 -1.94 -12.99
CA GLY A 109 -3.84 -2.87 -14.13
C GLY A 109 -2.55 -3.00 -14.93
N ASP A 110 -1.59 -2.09 -14.75
CA ASP A 110 -0.35 -2.15 -15.51
C ASP A 110 0.55 -3.28 -15.03
N TRP A 111 1.22 -3.92 -15.99
CA TRP A 111 2.22 -4.93 -15.71
C TRP A 111 3.44 -4.29 -15.05
N VAL A 112 3.88 -4.93 -13.97
CA VAL A 112 5.08 -4.58 -13.23
C VAL A 112 6.10 -5.69 -13.42
N ASN A 113 7.31 -5.29 -13.78
CA ASN A 113 8.46 -6.19 -13.91
C ASN A 113 9.27 -6.14 -12.61
N ALA A 114 9.54 -7.30 -12.03
CA ALA A 114 10.43 -7.43 -10.88
C ALA A 114 11.25 -8.71 -10.98
N ARG A 115 12.40 -8.73 -10.32
CA ARG A 115 13.27 -9.91 -10.23
C ARG A 115 13.89 -10.03 -8.85
N GLN A 116 14.23 -11.26 -8.49
CA GLN A 116 15.00 -11.55 -7.29
C GLN A 116 16.42 -10.99 -7.42
N LEU A 117 17.05 -10.69 -6.28
CA LEU A 117 18.48 -10.40 -6.25
C LEU A 117 19.26 -11.60 -6.83
N TYR A 118 20.24 -11.32 -7.69
CA TYR A 118 21.06 -12.31 -8.39
C TYR A 118 20.34 -13.25 -9.38
N SER A 119 19.06 -13.03 -9.68
CA SER A 119 18.35 -13.76 -10.74
C SER A 119 18.34 -12.98 -12.06
N ALA A 120 18.54 -13.67 -13.17
CA ALA A 120 18.33 -13.14 -14.52
C ALA A 120 16.85 -13.20 -14.97
N GLU A 121 16.03 -13.99 -14.28
CA GLU A 121 14.62 -14.17 -14.62
C GLU A 121 13.82 -12.94 -14.16
N ILE A 122 13.24 -12.23 -15.14
CA ILE A 122 12.30 -11.13 -14.89
C ILE A 122 10.89 -11.72 -14.84
N LYS A 123 10.19 -11.45 -13.74
CA LYS A 123 8.79 -11.82 -13.57
C LYS A 123 7.91 -10.60 -13.79
N SER A 124 6.98 -10.74 -14.72
CA SER A 124 5.95 -9.74 -15.03
C SER A 124 4.66 -10.15 -14.33
N PHE A 125 4.02 -9.23 -13.61
CA PHE A 125 2.73 -9.46 -12.97
C PHE A 125 1.99 -8.15 -12.74
N VAL A 126 0.68 -8.21 -12.53
CA VAL A 126 -0.12 -7.04 -12.13
C VAL A 126 -0.25 -7.04 -10.61
N VAL A 127 -0.01 -5.88 -9.98
CA VAL A 127 -0.28 -5.70 -8.54
C VAL A 127 -1.79 -5.61 -8.35
N MET A 128 -2.37 -6.54 -7.59
CA MET A 128 -3.81 -6.60 -7.34
C MET A 128 -4.21 -6.14 -5.92
N GLY A 129 -3.23 -5.74 -5.10
CA GLY A 129 -3.46 -5.42 -3.69
C GLY A 129 -3.91 -3.98 -3.45
N ARG A 130 -4.74 -3.79 -2.41
CA ARG A 130 -5.07 -2.48 -1.85
C ARG A 130 -3.92 -2.03 -0.94
N LEU A 131 -3.38 -0.85 -1.21
CA LEU A 131 -2.25 -0.30 -0.45
C LEU A 131 -2.75 0.54 0.72
N PHE A 132 -2.32 0.18 1.92
CA PHE A 132 -2.49 0.94 3.15
C PHE A 132 -1.14 1.43 3.65
N LEU A 133 -1.07 2.72 3.95
CA LEU A 133 0.05 3.36 4.62
C LEU A 133 -0.44 3.86 5.98
N SER A 134 0.45 4.01 6.95
CA SER A 134 0.08 4.46 8.29
C SER A 134 1.01 5.54 8.78
N GLY A 135 0.48 6.53 9.48
CA GLY A 135 1.31 7.45 10.24
C GLY A 135 0.55 8.50 11.02
N ASN A 136 1.32 9.18 11.85
CA ASN A 136 0.80 10.17 12.80
C ASN A 136 0.86 11.61 12.26
N THR A 137 1.59 11.82 11.17
CA THR A 137 1.71 13.10 10.46
C THR A 137 1.20 12.92 9.03
N LEU A 138 0.91 14.02 8.33
CA LEU A 138 0.52 13.92 6.94
C LEU A 138 1.69 13.36 6.10
N PRO A 139 1.42 12.49 5.11
CA PRO A 139 2.47 11.89 4.31
C PRO A 139 3.17 12.94 3.46
N LYS A 140 4.50 12.84 3.40
CA LYS A 140 5.33 13.62 2.50
C LYS A 140 5.66 12.79 1.27
N PHE A 141 5.79 13.43 0.11
CA PHE A 141 6.14 12.79 -1.15
C PHE A 141 7.25 13.55 -1.85
N ASP A 142 8.11 12.84 -2.57
CA ASP A 142 9.17 13.44 -3.40
C ASP A 142 8.60 14.34 -4.51
N THR A 143 7.43 14.00 -5.04
CA THR A 143 6.68 14.77 -6.03
C THR A 143 5.18 14.63 -5.73
N TYR A 144 4.47 15.75 -5.69
CA TYR A 144 3.04 15.80 -5.38
C TYR A 144 2.21 16.36 -6.55
N ASP A 145 2.10 15.54 -7.60
CA ASP A 145 1.35 15.85 -8.83
C ASP A 145 -0.14 15.46 -8.73
N GLN A 146 -0.94 15.88 -9.72
CA GLN A 146 -2.37 15.55 -9.78
C GLN A 146 -2.61 14.04 -9.77
N ALA A 147 -1.76 13.29 -10.48
CA ALA A 147 -1.84 11.84 -10.53
C ALA A 147 -1.71 11.21 -9.13
N LEU A 148 -0.82 11.69 -8.27
CA LEU A 148 -0.73 11.22 -6.90
C LEU A 148 -1.91 11.69 -6.04
N ARG A 149 -2.36 12.95 -6.22
CA ARG A 149 -3.53 13.51 -5.50
C ARG A 149 -4.78 12.67 -5.70
N ASP A 150 -5.07 12.29 -6.94
CA ASP A 150 -6.26 11.50 -7.29
C ASP A 150 -6.22 10.07 -6.71
N ARG A 151 -5.05 9.60 -6.28
CA ARG A 151 -4.88 8.29 -5.66
C ARG A 151 -4.94 8.34 -4.13
N LEU A 152 -4.62 9.47 -3.51
CA LEU A 152 -4.48 9.55 -2.06
C LEU A 152 -5.84 9.69 -1.37
N VAL A 153 -6.15 8.74 -0.49
CA VAL A 153 -7.34 8.76 0.38
C VAL A 153 -6.88 8.79 1.82
N ILE A 154 -7.19 9.86 2.55
CA ILE A 154 -6.90 9.95 3.98
C ILE A 154 -8.01 9.24 4.75
N VAL A 155 -7.63 8.24 5.55
CA VAL A 155 -8.55 7.49 6.41
C VAL A 155 -8.26 7.86 7.87
N PRO A 156 -9.18 8.54 8.57
CA PRO A 156 -8.98 8.90 9.97
C PRO A 156 -9.12 7.67 10.88
N PHE A 157 -8.26 7.56 11.89
CA PHE A 157 -8.38 6.64 13.02
C PHE A 157 -8.12 7.39 14.31
#